data_AF-A0A1G9X0K2-F1
#
_entry.id   AF-A0A1G9X0K2-F1
#
_cell.length_a   1.000
_cell.length_b   1.000
_cell.length_c   1.000
_cell.angle_alpha   90.00
_cell.angle_beta   90.00
_cell.angle_gamma   90.00
#
_symmetry.space_group_name_H-M   'P 1'
#
loop_
_entity.id
_entity.type
_entity.pdbx_description
1 polymer ?
#
loop_
_entity_poly.entity_id
_entity_poly.type
_entity_poly.pdbx_seq_one_letter_code
_entity_poly.pdbx_strand_id
1 'polypeptide(L)'
;MDTEKITINLGAVDLGQIDLLVDQGFYSNRSDFIRTAIRTMLSTHGDDLQRIKSTNLFRMDKVVSELNKVNDEATQAVQEVEKINPASRGGYSFAGTGMFVFDKAYLESVKISGRKIEATIVGMLVITKDVSVELVKETFKKAKVYGVIKASEEVKSALLNIADNKH
;
A
#
# COMPACT_ATOMS: atom_id res chain seq x y z
N MET A 1 12.24 8.15 -12.13
CA MET A 1 11.39 7.84 -10.97
C MET A 1 10.95 9.16 -10.37
N ASP A 2 9.64 9.37 -10.21
CA ASP A 2 9.13 10.57 -9.53
C ASP A 2 9.62 10.58 -8.07
N THR A 3 10.17 11.71 -7.62
CA THR A 3 10.63 11.90 -6.24
C THR A 3 9.67 12.80 -5.49
N GLU A 4 9.28 12.42 -4.28
CA GLU A 4 8.44 13.25 -3.41
C GLU A 4 9.30 14.22 -2.58
N LYS A 5 8.90 15.49 -2.50
CA LYS A 5 9.61 16.50 -1.70
C LYS A 5 9.08 16.48 -0.27
N ILE A 6 9.97 16.32 0.70
CA ILE A 6 9.67 16.39 2.13
C ILE A 6 10.35 17.63 2.70
N THR A 7 9.64 18.37 3.56
CA THR A 7 10.21 19.51 4.32
C THR A 7 10.34 19.08 5.78
N ILE A 8 11.53 19.26 6.37
CA ILE A 8 11.82 18.91 7.76
C ILE A 8 12.58 20.06 8.43
N ASN A 9 12.40 20.21 9.75
CA ASN A 9 13.22 21.10 10.57
C ASN A 9 14.40 20.30 11.14
N LEU A 10 15.59 20.90 11.14
CA LEU A 10 16.82 20.32 11.69
C LEU A 10 17.46 21.31 12.66
N GLY A 11 18.15 20.79 13.69
CA GLY A 11 18.95 21.61 14.59
C GLY A 11 20.14 22.25 13.86
N ALA A 12 20.56 23.44 14.29
CA ALA A 12 21.68 24.14 13.66
C ALA A 12 23.00 23.35 13.73
N VAL A 13 23.21 22.61 14.82
CA VAL A 13 24.39 21.75 15.00
C VAL A 13 24.37 20.58 14.02
N ASP A 14 23.26 19.85 13.92
CA ASP A 14 23.12 18.72 13.01
C ASP A 14 23.29 19.17 11.55
N LEU A 15 22.71 20.31 11.18
CA LEU A 15 22.87 20.88 9.86
C LEU A 15 24.35 21.18 9.54
N GLY A 16 25.08 21.75 10.50
CA GLY A 16 26.52 22.02 10.34
C GLY A 16 27.35 20.74 10.19
N GLN A 17 27.00 19.67 10.91
CA GLN A 17 27.67 18.36 10.75
C GLN A 17 27.41 17.75 9.38
N ILE A 18 26.17 17.84 8.87
CA ILE A 18 25.81 17.36 7.53
C ILE A 18 26.61 18.14 6.48
N ASP A 19 26.70 19.46 6.64
CA ASP A 19 27.47 20.31 5.73
C ASP A 19 28.93 19.95 5.69
N LEU A 20 29.53 19.70 6.86
CA LEU A 20 30.92 19.27 6.95
C LEU A 20 31.14 17.94 6.21
N LEU A 21 30.24 16.96 6.38
CA LEU A 21 30.35 15.67 5.68
C LEU A 21 30.23 15.80 4.17
N VAL A 22 29.39 16.71 3.68
CA VAL A 22 29.25 17.00 2.26
C VAL A 22 30.50 17.70 1.73
N ASP A 23 31.01 18.70 2.45
CA ASP A 23 32.21 19.46 2.09
C ASP A 23 33.46 18.59 2.02
N GLN A 24 33.60 17.65 2.95
CA GLN A 24 34.70 16.66 2.96
C GLN A 24 34.54 15.55 1.91
N GLY A 25 33.47 15.58 1.11
CA GLY A 25 33.27 14.67 -0.01
C GLY A 25 32.75 13.27 0.36
N PHE A 26 32.29 13.05 1.61
CA PHE A 26 31.66 11.78 1.98
C PHE A 26 30.30 11.59 1.30
N TYR A 27 29.64 12.70 0.93
CA TYR A 27 28.36 12.71 0.23
C TYR A 27 28.34 13.80 -0.84
N SER A 28 27.69 13.54 -1.97
CA SER A 28 27.64 14.48 -3.08
C SER A 28 26.83 15.75 -2.78
N ASN A 29 25.85 15.67 -1.88
CA ASN A 29 25.03 16.79 -1.41
C ASN A 29 24.21 16.40 -0.16
N ARG A 30 23.61 17.39 0.51
CA ARG A 30 22.73 17.17 1.69
C ARG A 30 21.60 16.17 1.41
N SER A 31 20.98 16.23 0.22
CA SER A 31 19.89 15.32 -0.14
C SER A 31 20.37 13.87 -0.26
N ASP A 32 21.60 13.66 -0.69
CA ASP A 32 22.21 12.33 -0.78
C ASP A 32 22.55 11.76 0.60
N PHE A 33 23.08 12.60 1.50
CA PHE A 33 23.23 12.26 2.91
C PHE A 33 21.90 11.82 3.52
N ILE A 34 20.85 12.65 3.41
CA ILE A 34 19.52 12.38 3.98
C ILE A 34 18.94 11.08 3.41
N ARG A 35 19.03 10.88 2.09
CA ARG A 35 18.53 9.66 1.43
C ARG A 35 19.27 8.42 1.92
N THR A 36 20.59 8.52 2.09
CA THR A 36 21.41 7.42 2.59
C THR A 36 21.06 7.10 4.03
N ALA A 37 20.96 8.12 4.90
CA ALA A 37 20.56 7.94 6.30
C ALA A 37 19.19 7.26 6.43
N ILE A 38 18.19 7.69 5.65
CA ILE A 38 16.86 7.05 5.61
C ILE A 38 16.97 5.58 5.21
N ARG A 39 17.72 5.26 4.15
CA ARG A 39 17.91 3.87 3.70
C ARG A 39 18.58 3.01 4.76
N THR A 40 19.62 3.53 5.41
CA THR A 40 20.32 2.84 6.49
C THR A 40 19.38 2.56 7.65
N MET A 41 18.63 3.56 8.13
CA MET A 41 17.68 3.37 9.25
C MET A 41 16.57 2.38 8.92
N LEU A 42 16.03 2.43 7.70
CA LEU A 42 15.02 1.46 7.25
C LEU A 42 15.58 0.03 7.16
N SER A 43 16.85 -0.11 6.78
CA SER A 43 17.54 -1.41 6.77
C SER A 43 17.75 -1.92 8.19
N THR A 44 18.17 -1.06 9.12
CA THR A 44 18.35 -1.41 10.54
C THR A 44 17.06 -1.88 11.18
N HIS A 45 15.94 -1.23 10.88
CA HIS A 45 14.61 -1.64 11.35
C HIS A 45 13.92 -2.67 10.45
N GLY A 46 14.65 -3.33 9.54
CA GLY A 46 14.08 -4.28 8.59
C GLY A 46 13.28 -5.40 9.28
N ASP A 47 13.84 -5.99 10.34
CA ASP A 47 13.20 -7.07 11.09
C ASP A 47 11.97 -6.60 11.88
N ASP A 48 12.04 -5.41 12.48
CA ASP A 48 10.90 -4.78 13.13
C ASP A 48 9.78 -4.50 12.14
N LEU A 49 10.12 -4.01 10.94
CA LEU A 49 9.17 -3.79 9.86
C LEU A 49 8.54 -5.12 9.42
N GLN A 50 9.31 -6.20 9.30
CA GLN A 50 8.77 -7.54 9.00
C GLN A 50 7.88 -8.07 10.12
N ARG A 51 8.26 -7.86 11.39
CA ARG A 51 7.46 -8.25 12.55
C ARG A 51 6.16 -7.45 12.63
N ILE A 52 6.18 -6.14 12.41
CA ILE A 52 4.99 -5.28 12.38
C ILE A 52 4.05 -5.72 11.26
N LYS A 53 4.60 -5.99 10.08
CA LYS A 53 3.85 -6.57 8.95
C LYS A 53 3.20 -7.89 9.38
N SER A 54 3.98 -8.87 9.83
CA SER A 54 3.47 -10.20 10.20
C SER A 54 2.54 -10.24 11.43
N THR A 55 2.74 -9.36 12.42
CA THR A 55 2.03 -9.44 13.72
C THR A 55 0.64 -8.79 13.66
N ASN A 56 0.53 -7.59 13.09
CA ASN A 56 -0.69 -6.79 13.19
C ASN A 56 -1.37 -6.51 11.85
N LEU A 57 -0.73 -6.81 10.71
CA LEU A 57 -1.19 -6.27 9.43
C LEU A 57 -1.30 -7.31 8.30
N PHE A 58 -0.60 -8.45 8.40
CA PHE A 58 -0.50 -9.47 7.34
C PHE A 58 -0.90 -10.89 7.81
N ARG A 59 -1.51 -11.07 8.99
CA ARG A 59 -1.93 -12.41 9.49
C ARG A 59 -2.93 -13.15 8.59
N MET A 60 -3.38 -12.55 7.49
CA MET A 60 -4.40 -13.13 6.60
C MET A 60 -3.83 -13.72 5.30
N ASP A 61 -2.54 -13.47 4.97
CA ASP A 61 -1.89 -14.10 3.79
C ASP A 61 -1.73 -15.62 3.91
N LYS A 62 -1.76 -16.15 5.14
CA LYS A 62 -1.67 -17.61 5.35
C LYS A 62 -2.96 -18.34 4.96
N VAL A 63 -4.13 -17.70 5.02
CA VAL A 63 -5.40 -18.38 4.70
C VAL A 63 -5.62 -18.42 3.18
N VAL A 64 -5.25 -17.37 2.45
CA VAL A 64 -5.50 -17.28 1.00
C VAL A 64 -4.52 -18.13 0.18
N SER A 65 -3.26 -18.25 0.63
CA SER A 65 -2.26 -19.05 -0.09
C SER A 65 -2.38 -20.57 0.15
N GLU A 66 -3.04 -21.02 1.21
CA GLU A 66 -3.36 -22.44 1.44
C GLU A 66 -4.63 -22.88 0.68
N LEU A 67 -5.57 -21.97 0.40
CA LEU A 67 -6.80 -22.28 -0.36
C LEU A 67 -6.61 -22.35 -1.88
N ASN A 68 -5.63 -21.63 -2.45
CA ASN A 68 -5.41 -21.59 -3.90
C ASN A 68 -4.42 -22.65 -4.44
N LYS A 69 -3.82 -23.50 -3.58
CA LYS A 69 -2.89 -24.55 -4.03
C LYS A 69 -3.54 -25.87 -4.44
N VAL A 70 -4.87 -25.97 -4.43
CA VAL A 70 -5.60 -27.22 -4.80
C VAL A 70 -6.51 -27.00 -6.01
N ASN A 71 -6.33 -25.95 -6.82
CA ASN A 71 -7.30 -25.64 -7.87
C ASN A 71 -6.73 -25.43 -9.28
N ASP A 72 -5.75 -26.25 -9.67
CA ASP A 72 -5.23 -26.27 -11.04
C ASP A 72 -6.07 -27.11 -12.02
N GLU A 73 -7.14 -27.79 -11.60
CA GLU A 73 -8.02 -28.54 -12.54
C GLU A 73 -9.52 -28.25 -12.43
N ALA A 74 -10.00 -27.46 -11.45
CA ALA A 74 -11.44 -27.16 -11.30
C ALA A 74 -11.86 -25.75 -11.74
N THR A 75 -11.06 -25.06 -12.58
CA THR A 75 -11.40 -23.74 -13.14
C THR A 75 -12.69 -23.73 -13.98
N GLN A 76 -13.25 -24.89 -14.35
CA GLN A 76 -14.51 -24.99 -15.09
C GLN A 76 -15.73 -25.42 -14.28
N ALA A 77 -15.59 -25.81 -13.00
CA ALA A 77 -16.73 -26.28 -12.17
C ALA A 77 -17.18 -25.30 -11.06
N VAL A 78 -16.45 -24.20 -10.84
CA VAL A 78 -16.77 -23.20 -9.79
C VAL A 78 -18.09 -22.45 -10.06
N GLN A 79 -18.62 -22.49 -11.29
CA GLN A 79 -19.84 -21.75 -11.65
C GLN A 79 -21.16 -22.32 -11.08
N GLU A 80 -21.19 -23.54 -10.52
CA GLU A 80 -22.44 -24.14 -10.02
C GLU A 80 -22.55 -24.31 -8.49
N VAL A 81 -21.44 -24.17 -7.74
CA VAL A 81 -21.44 -24.41 -6.27
C VAL A 81 -21.72 -23.14 -5.44
N GLU A 82 -21.75 -21.95 -6.05
CA GLU A 82 -21.98 -20.67 -5.35
C GLU A 82 -23.41 -20.46 -4.80
N LYS A 83 -24.35 -21.40 -5.02
CA LYS A 83 -25.75 -21.24 -4.59
C LYS A 83 -26.08 -21.68 -3.16
N ILE A 84 -25.14 -22.19 -2.35
CA ILE A 84 -25.52 -22.86 -1.08
C ILE A 84 -24.97 -22.18 0.20
N ASN A 85 -24.03 -21.23 0.15
CA ASN A 85 -23.54 -20.61 1.40
C ASN A 85 -23.17 -19.12 1.28
N PRO A 86 -24.03 -18.19 1.75
CA PRO A 86 -23.79 -16.75 1.69
C PRO A 86 -22.78 -16.20 2.72
N ALA A 87 -22.14 -17.05 3.54
CA ALA A 87 -21.22 -16.66 4.61
C ALA A 87 -19.72 -16.68 4.23
N SER A 88 -19.36 -17.12 3.02
CA SER A 88 -17.96 -17.18 2.55
C SER A 88 -17.52 -15.96 1.75
N ARG A 89 -18.09 -14.77 2.01
CA ARG A 89 -17.76 -13.52 1.29
C ARG A 89 -16.40 -12.95 1.74
N GLY A 90 -15.32 -13.58 1.29
CA GLY A 90 -13.96 -13.06 1.43
C GLY A 90 -13.74 -11.84 0.53
N GLY A 91 -13.50 -10.68 1.13
CA GLY A 91 -13.00 -9.51 0.41
C GLY A 91 -11.58 -9.75 -0.12
N TYR A 92 -11.16 -8.96 -1.11
CA TYR A 92 -9.78 -8.95 -1.55
C TYR A 92 -8.95 -8.23 -0.48
N SER A 93 -8.45 -9.00 0.49
CA SER A 93 -7.54 -8.50 1.51
C SER A 93 -6.11 -8.72 1.05
N PHE A 94 -5.37 -7.64 0.84
CA PHE A 94 -3.93 -7.74 0.58
C PHE A 94 -3.18 -6.72 1.43
N ALA A 95 -2.03 -7.13 1.91
CA ALA A 95 -1.08 -6.25 2.53
C ALA A 95 0.24 -6.38 1.77
N GLY A 96 0.94 -5.28 1.55
CA GLY A 96 2.14 -5.33 0.72
C GLY A 96 2.99 -4.06 0.81
N THR A 97 4.26 -4.22 0.43
CA THR A 97 5.22 -3.11 0.39
C THR A 97 5.64 -2.88 -1.06
N GLY A 98 5.54 -1.65 -1.57
CA GLY A 98 5.94 -1.35 -2.94
C GLY A 98 5.00 -0.40 -3.68
N MET A 99 4.94 -0.58 -5.00
CA MET A 99 4.10 0.19 -5.92
C MET A 99 2.83 -0.60 -6.22
N PHE A 100 1.68 -0.01 -5.92
CA PHE A 100 0.37 -0.58 -6.24
C PHE A 100 -0.37 0.32 -7.19
N VAL A 101 -0.72 -0.20 -8.36
CA VAL A 101 -1.46 0.53 -9.39
C VAL A 101 -2.85 -0.08 -9.51
N PHE A 102 -3.89 0.74 -9.37
CA PHE A 102 -5.28 0.36 -9.62
C PHE A 102 -5.79 1.13 -10.83
N ASP A 103 -6.18 0.38 -11.85
CA ASP A 103 -6.86 0.92 -13.01
C ASP A 103 -8.38 0.75 -12.88
N LYS A 104 -9.11 1.42 -13.79
CA LYS A 104 -10.57 1.34 -13.83
C LYS A 104 -11.07 -0.08 -14.10
N ALA A 105 -10.44 -0.79 -15.03
CA ALA A 105 -10.85 -2.14 -15.43
C ALA A 105 -10.80 -3.12 -14.25
N TYR A 106 -9.74 -3.04 -13.44
CA TYR A 106 -9.58 -3.83 -12.23
C TYR A 106 -10.67 -3.50 -11.21
N LEU A 107 -10.91 -2.22 -10.92
CA LEU A 107 -11.94 -1.84 -9.95
C LEU A 107 -13.35 -2.20 -10.43
N GLU A 108 -13.63 -2.11 -11.73
CA GLU A 108 -14.89 -2.57 -12.32
C GLU A 108 -15.07 -4.08 -12.15
N SER A 109 -14.02 -4.87 -12.37
CA SER A 109 -14.06 -6.32 -12.12
C SER A 109 -14.36 -6.65 -10.66
N VAL A 110 -13.81 -5.86 -9.73
CA VAL A 110 -14.05 -6.02 -8.29
C VAL A 110 -15.50 -5.67 -7.96
N LYS A 111 -16.02 -4.56 -8.50
CA LYS A 111 -17.43 -4.14 -8.35
C LYS A 111 -18.40 -5.22 -8.86
N ILE A 112 -18.14 -5.79 -10.03
CA ILE A 112 -18.96 -6.87 -10.62
C ILE A 112 -18.94 -8.11 -9.73
N SER A 113 -17.79 -8.44 -9.15
CA SER A 113 -17.68 -9.56 -8.23
C SER A 113 -18.38 -9.34 -6.87
N GLY A 114 -18.91 -8.14 -6.63
CA GLY A 114 -19.58 -7.79 -5.36
C GLY A 114 -18.65 -7.84 -4.14
N ARG A 115 -17.33 -7.91 -4.37
CA ARG A 115 -16.31 -7.98 -3.33
C ARG A 115 -15.80 -6.58 -3.01
N LYS A 116 -15.28 -6.43 -1.79
CA LYS A 116 -14.62 -5.20 -1.36
C LYS A 116 -13.15 -5.46 -1.05
N ILE A 117 -12.33 -4.45 -1.32
CA ILE A 117 -10.91 -4.40 -1.12
C ILE A 117 -10.64 -3.92 0.31
N GLU A 118 -9.81 -4.69 1.01
CA GLU A 118 -9.16 -4.27 2.24
C GLU A 118 -7.65 -4.23 1.99
N ALA A 119 -7.10 -3.04 1.86
CA ALA A 119 -5.70 -2.85 1.48
C ALA A 119 -4.91 -2.22 2.62
N THR A 120 -3.76 -2.80 2.97
CA THR A 120 -2.72 -2.06 3.70
C THR A 120 -1.40 -2.03 2.95
N ILE A 121 -1.00 -0.82 2.56
CA ILE A 121 0.11 -0.58 1.65
C ILE A 121 1.18 0.23 2.38
N VAL A 122 2.44 -0.20 2.26
CA VAL A 122 3.61 0.59 2.64
C VAL A 122 4.38 0.92 1.37
N GLY A 123 4.40 2.18 0.95
CA GLY A 123 5.01 2.58 -0.33
C GLY A 123 4.15 3.58 -1.09
N MET A 124 3.79 3.28 -2.32
CA MET A 124 3.02 4.21 -3.14
C MET A 124 1.83 3.51 -3.79
N LEU A 125 0.66 4.14 -3.62
CA LEU A 125 -0.61 3.76 -4.24
C LEU A 125 -0.88 4.73 -5.39
N VAL A 126 -1.02 4.21 -6.59
CA VAL A 126 -1.41 4.96 -7.78
C VAL A 126 -2.80 4.52 -8.19
N ILE A 127 -3.72 5.47 -8.27
CA ILE A 127 -5.01 5.28 -8.92
C ILE A 127 -5.02 6.11 -10.20
N THR A 128 -5.33 5.46 -11.32
CA THR A 128 -5.36 6.13 -12.62
C THR A 128 -6.50 7.17 -12.68
N LYS A 129 -6.32 8.23 -13.46
CA LYS A 129 -7.22 9.41 -13.46
C LYS A 129 -8.63 9.13 -13.99
N ASP A 130 -8.80 8.01 -14.69
CA ASP A 130 -10.06 7.52 -15.26
C ASP A 130 -10.96 6.83 -14.22
N VAL A 131 -10.48 6.62 -13.00
CA VAL A 131 -11.25 6.04 -11.90
C VAL A 131 -12.15 7.10 -11.26
N SER A 132 -13.44 6.80 -11.16
CA SER A 132 -14.41 7.65 -10.48
C SER A 132 -14.42 7.44 -8.96
N VAL A 133 -14.80 8.48 -8.20
CA VAL A 133 -14.93 8.42 -6.74
C VAL A 133 -15.94 7.37 -6.29
N GLU A 134 -17.03 7.22 -7.04
CA GLU A 134 -18.09 6.24 -6.75
C GLU A 134 -17.55 4.82 -6.82
N LEU A 135 -16.78 4.51 -7.88
CA LEU A 135 -16.17 3.21 -8.05
C LEU A 135 -15.22 2.87 -6.90
N VAL A 136 -14.46 3.84 -6.40
CA VAL A 136 -13.58 3.66 -5.24
C VAL A 136 -14.37 3.39 -3.96
N LYS A 137 -15.44 4.13 -3.71
CA LYS A 137 -16.28 3.92 -2.51
C LYS A 137 -17.00 2.57 -2.51
N GLU A 138 -17.39 2.09 -3.68
CA GLU A 138 -18.03 0.79 -3.80
C GLU A 138 -17.04 -0.38 -3.67
N THR A 139 -15.83 -0.20 -4.18
CA THR A 139 -14.80 -1.25 -4.23
C THR A 139 -13.93 -1.29 -2.99
N PHE A 140 -13.65 -0.18 -2.30
CA PHE A 140 -12.80 -0.15 -1.10
C PHE A 140 -13.63 -0.15 0.18
N LYS A 141 -13.44 -1.18 1.00
CA LYS A 141 -13.99 -1.25 2.36
C LYS A 141 -13.06 -0.61 3.37
N LYS A 142 -11.75 -0.82 3.22
CA LYS A 142 -10.71 -0.25 4.09
C LYS A 142 -9.43 -0.06 3.29
N ALA A 143 -8.82 1.10 3.37
CA ALA A 143 -7.56 1.39 2.71
C ALA A 143 -6.65 2.12 3.68
N LYS A 144 -5.50 1.53 4.02
CA LYS A 144 -4.48 2.18 4.83
C LYS A 144 -3.19 2.27 4.04
N VAL A 145 -2.73 3.49 3.76
CA VAL A 145 -1.52 3.72 2.97
C VAL A 145 -0.49 4.44 3.84
N TYR A 146 0.66 3.81 4.03
CA TYR A 146 1.84 4.40 4.64
C TYR A 146 2.81 4.79 3.53
N GLY A 147 2.64 6.02 3.02
CA GLY A 147 3.47 6.59 1.98
C GLY A 147 2.67 7.53 1.08
N VAL A 148 2.85 7.43 -0.24
CA VAL A 148 2.29 8.39 -1.20
C VAL A 148 1.05 7.83 -1.90
N ILE A 149 -0.01 8.63 -1.99
CA ILE A 149 -1.19 8.34 -2.81
C ILE A 149 -1.19 9.28 -4.01
N LYS A 150 -1.01 8.73 -5.21
CA LYS A 150 -1.11 9.45 -6.49
C LYS A 150 -2.44 9.10 -7.15
N ALA A 151 -3.42 9.98 -7.02
CA ALA A 151 -4.75 9.84 -7.61
C ALA A 151 -5.27 11.22 -8.04
N SER A 152 -6.44 11.29 -8.68
CA SER A 152 -7.17 12.55 -8.79
C SER A 152 -7.54 13.09 -7.40
N GLU A 153 -7.65 14.41 -7.25
CA GLU A 153 -7.91 15.05 -5.95
C GLU A 153 -9.20 14.54 -5.30
N GLU A 154 -10.23 14.28 -6.11
CA GLU A 154 -11.50 13.75 -5.64
C GLU A 154 -11.37 12.31 -5.12
N VAL A 155 -10.56 11.47 -5.81
CA VAL A 155 -10.32 10.08 -5.41
C VAL A 155 -9.41 9.99 -4.20
N LYS A 156 -8.37 10.82 -4.14
CA LYS A 156 -7.47 10.92 -2.98
C LYS A 156 -8.25 11.28 -1.72
N SER A 157 -9.15 12.25 -1.82
CA SER A 157 -10.05 12.63 -0.72
C SER A 157 -10.98 11.49 -0.32
N ALA A 158 -11.53 10.74 -1.28
CA ALA A 158 -12.39 9.60 -0.99
C ALA A 158 -11.63 8.46 -0.28
N LEU A 159 -10.40 8.18 -0.70
CA LEU A 159 -9.55 7.18 -0.05
C LEU A 159 -9.17 7.58 1.38
N LEU A 160 -8.84 8.85 1.62
CA LEU A 160 -8.51 9.34 2.97
C LEU A 160 -9.72 9.23 3.91
N ASN A 161 -10.91 9.58 3.43
CA ASN A 161 -12.15 9.40 4.21
C ASN A 161 -12.45 7.93 4.54
N ILE A 162 -12.07 6.99 3.68
CA ILE A 162 -12.19 5.55 3.96
C ILE A 162 -11.10 5.08 4.94
N ALA A 163 -9.91 5.70 4.92
CA ALA A 163 -8.79 5.39 5.81
C ALA A 163 -9.02 5.86 7.26
N ASP A 164 -9.74 6.96 7.44
CA ASP A 164 -9.96 7.61 8.75
C ASP A 164 -11.08 6.99 9.59
N ASN A 165 -11.83 6.01 9.08
CA ASN A 165 -12.74 5.19 9.89
C ASN A 165 -11.95 4.20 10.77
N LYS A 166 -11.24 4.75 11.77
CA LYS A 166 -10.85 4.08 13.01
C LYS A 166 -12.12 3.89 13.83
N HIS A 167 -12.67 2.69 13.84
CA HIS A 167 -13.31 2.15 15.04
C HIS A 167 -12.41 1.04 15.54
#